data_AF-A0A8T0JQT4-F1
#
_entry.id   AF-A0A8T0JQT4-F1
#
_cell.length_a   1.000
_cell.length_b   1.000
_cell.length_c   1.000
_cell.angle_alpha   90.00
_cell.angle_beta   90.00
_cell.angle_gamma   90.00
#
_symmetry.space_group_name_H-M   'P 1'
#
loop_
_entity.id
_entity.type
_entity.pdbx_description
1 polymer ?
#
loop_
_entity_poly.entity_id
_entity_poly.type
_entity_poly.pdbx_seq_one_letter_code
_entity_poly.pdbx_strand_id
1 'polypeptide(L)'
;MNQQNPFGAIRIEQVTVEETISKNTNMGASSILSPPVNTQLDQKITFQSKSHPHSEIRSSQTEAGIGTNDVISLFASEKESEDRPVGKTLAELEKFMKMSLKDVISSETDTLRLWSTLNLLSNLPFKDVILSDGLKRIIDTMLQHFPTILRSFKQGFATTDKLGKLEACQNEVATTLVSKISEAENFYNEAQLKEVVLKEQIKVCEAALSSLEKEKNKRIAETIGYKKELENVMKDRSQMLEDKRKVEQELFDVAYKWSNLCSEYELNRMAAINIP
;
A
#
# COMPACT_ATOMS: atom_id res chain seq x y z
N MET A 1 16.40 -60.16 19.48
CA MET A 1 15.76 -59.17 20.38
C MET A 1 16.27 -57.80 19.93
N ASN A 2 15.41 -56.89 19.47
CA ASN A 2 14.79 -55.80 20.27
C ASN A 2 15.82 -55.04 21.14
N GLN A 3 15.93 -53.72 21.16
CA GLN A 3 15.38 -52.58 20.38
C GLN A 3 16.33 -51.36 20.66
N GLN A 4 16.31 -50.20 20.01
CA GLN A 4 15.36 -49.56 19.07
C GLN A 4 16.14 -48.62 18.11
N ASN A 5 15.44 -47.85 17.27
CA ASN A 5 15.90 -46.61 16.60
C ASN A 5 14.89 -45.51 17.05
N PRO A 6 15.24 -44.20 17.10
CA PRO A 6 15.18 -43.46 15.84
C PRO A 6 16.22 -42.33 15.66
N PHE A 7 16.52 -42.09 14.40
CA PHE A 7 17.11 -40.85 13.92
C PHE A 7 16.15 -39.68 14.17
N GLY A 8 16.67 -38.56 14.68
CA GLY A 8 15.95 -37.29 14.73
C GLY A 8 15.84 -36.68 13.33
N ALA A 9 14.79 -37.05 12.59
CA ALA A 9 14.47 -36.41 11.31
C ALA A 9 13.94 -34.99 11.55
N ILE A 10 14.71 -33.97 11.14
CA ILE A 10 14.25 -32.59 11.14
C ILE A 10 13.28 -32.42 9.96
N ARG A 11 11.99 -32.49 10.28
CA ARG A 11 10.89 -32.28 9.33
C ARG A 11 10.81 -30.79 8.99
N ILE A 12 11.39 -30.39 7.86
CA ILE A 12 11.15 -29.06 7.28
C ILE A 12 9.75 -29.11 6.67
N GLU A 13 8.79 -28.40 7.27
CA GLU A 13 7.50 -28.17 6.61
C GLU A 13 7.69 -27.22 5.44
N GLN A 14 7.56 -27.78 4.23
CA GLN A 14 7.34 -26.99 3.02
C GLN A 14 5.94 -26.39 3.10
N VAL A 15 5.83 -25.17 3.61
CA VAL A 15 4.65 -24.34 3.38
C VAL A 15 4.69 -23.90 1.92
N THR A 16 3.89 -24.56 1.09
CA THR A 16 3.66 -24.17 -0.29
C THR A 16 2.99 -22.79 -0.32
N VAL A 17 3.76 -21.75 -0.65
CA VAL A 17 3.20 -20.47 -1.11
C VAL A 17 3.23 -20.50 -2.62
N GLU A 18 2.03 -20.50 -3.22
CA GLU A 18 1.82 -20.68 -4.65
C GLU A 18 2.31 -19.44 -5.43
N GLU A 19 3.26 -19.66 -6.34
CA GLU A 19 3.97 -18.58 -7.04
C GLU A 19 3.21 -18.14 -8.31
N THR A 20 2.30 -17.17 -8.19
CA THR A 20 1.69 -16.53 -9.37
C THR A 20 2.59 -15.44 -9.94
N ILE A 21 3.52 -15.82 -10.82
CA ILE A 21 4.38 -14.90 -11.57
C ILE A 21 3.54 -14.10 -12.59
N SER A 22 3.15 -12.88 -12.24
CA SER A 22 2.70 -11.89 -13.23
C SER A 22 3.88 -11.09 -13.77
N LYS A 23 4.26 -11.34 -15.03
CA LYS A 23 5.26 -10.56 -15.76
C LYS A 23 4.81 -9.10 -15.92
N ASN A 24 5.37 -8.22 -15.11
CA ASN A 24 5.49 -6.80 -15.44
C ASN A 24 6.94 -6.54 -15.89
N THR A 25 7.14 -6.54 -17.21
CA THR A 25 8.36 -6.01 -17.82
C THR A 25 8.20 -4.50 -17.96
N ASN A 26 9.01 -3.71 -17.25
CA ASN A 26 9.43 -2.33 -17.61
C ASN A 26 10.34 -1.73 -16.51
N MET A 27 11.53 -2.32 -16.32
CA MET A 27 12.50 -1.81 -15.35
C MET A 27 13.49 -0.84 -16.02
N GLY A 28 13.06 0.41 -16.17
CA GLY A 28 13.94 1.51 -16.58
C GLY A 28 14.92 1.84 -15.46
N ALA A 29 16.19 1.52 -15.63
CA ALA A 29 17.22 1.84 -14.65
C ALA A 29 17.45 3.36 -14.58
N SER A 30 17.23 3.94 -13.40
CA SER A 30 17.73 5.28 -13.08
C SER A 30 18.21 5.29 -11.64
N SER A 31 19.52 5.06 -11.48
CA SER A 31 20.21 5.12 -10.19
C SER A 31 20.50 6.57 -9.83
N ILE A 32 19.84 7.10 -8.80
CA ILE A 32 20.28 8.33 -8.13
C ILE A 32 20.52 8.02 -6.66
N LEU A 33 21.80 7.85 -6.35
CA LEU A 33 22.30 7.69 -4.99
C LEU A 33 22.10 9.02 -4.24
N SER A 34 21.43 9.01 -3.11
CA SER A 34 21.41 10.14 -2.16
C SER A 34 21.20 9.63 -0.74
N PRO A 35 21.93 10.16 0.26
CA PRO A 35 21.91 9.64 1.63
C PRO A 35 20.59 9.98 2.34
N PRO A 36 20.15 9.16 3.31
CA PRO A 36 18.92 9.41 4.05
C PRO A 36 19.08 10.63 4.97
N VAL A 37 18.41 11.73 4.64
CA VAL A 37 18.24 12.85 5.57
C VAL A 37 17.21 12.45 6.61
N ASN A 38 17.70 12.20 7.82
CA ASN A 38 16.88 11.81 8.96
C ASN A 38 16.13 13.04 9.51
N THR A 39 15.07 13.46 8.81
CA THR A 39 14.11 14.46 9.32
C THR A 39 12.91 13.74 9.91
N GLN A 40 12.93 13.59 11.23
CA GLN A 40 11.77 13.23 12.04
C GLN A 40 10.72 14.36 11.92
N LEU A 41 9.93 14.33 10.85
CA LEU A 41 8.81 15.24 10.66
C LEU A 41 7.63 14.75 11.49
N ASP A 42 7.71 14.98 12.80
CA ASP A 42 6.64 14.76 13.77
C ASP A 42 5.55 15.85 13.62
N GLN A 43 5.09 16.05 12.39
CA GLN A 43 3.90 16.83 12.08
C GLN A 43 2.74 15.86 11.94
N LYS A 44 2.06 15.66 13.06
CA LYS A 44 0.67 15.19 13.11
C LYS A 44 -0.20 16.17 12.33
N ILE A 45 -0.26 16.03 11.00
CA ILE A 45 -1.18 16.76 10.12
C ILE A 45 -2.59 16.25 10.43
N THR A 46 -3.15 16.80 11.50
CA THR A 46 -4.57 16.72 11.78
C THR A 46 -5.24 17.53 10.69
N PHE A 47 -5.66 16.87 9.62
CA PHE A 47 -6.67 17.42 8.73
C PHE A 47 -7.92 17.63 9.57
N GLN A 48 -8.03 18.83 10.17
CA GLN A 48 -9.33 19.34 10.57
C GLN A 48 -10.13 19.41 9.28
N SER A 49 -11.00 18.41 9.10
CA SER A 49 -12.19 18.54 8.30
C SER A 49 -13.00 19.69 8.88
N LYS A 50 -12.65 20.92 8.46
CA LYS A 50 -13.53 22.07 8.53
C LYS A 50 -14.70 21.75 7.60
N SER A 51 -15.63 20.93 8.11
CA SER A 51 -17.02 21.03 7.73
C SER A 51 -17.34 22.50 7.86
N HIS A 52 -17.34 23.21 6.73
CA HIS A 52 -18.02 24.48 6.70
C HIS A 52 -19.43 24.14 7.18
N PRO A 53 -19.93 24.79 8.24
CA PRO A 53 -21.37 24.88 8.35
C PRO A 53 -21.80 25.40 6.98
N HIS A 54 -22.75 24.73 6.33
CA HIS A 54 -23.42 25.38 5.21
C HIS A 54 -23.90 26.72 5.78
N SER A 55 -23.23 27.81 5.39
CA SER A 55 -23.88 29.09 5.34
C SER A 55 -24.97 28.86 4.31
N GLU A 56 -26.12 28.40 4.79
CA GLU A 56 -27.39 28.68 4.13
C GLU A 56 -27.24 30.12 3.69
N ILE A 57 -27.21 30.33 2.38
CA ILE A 57 -27.37 31.65 1.82
C ILE A 57 -28.80 31.96 2.20
N ARG A 58 -28.97 32.50 3.42
CA ARG A 58 -30.24 32.86 4.01
C ARG A 58 -30.87 33.70 2.95
N SER A 59 -31.88 33.14 2.29
CA SER A 59 -32.48 33.75 1.11
C SER A 59 -32.93 35.11 1.57
N SER A 60 -32.16 36.13 1.19
CA SER A 60 -32.48 37.51 1.54
C SER A 60 -33.74 37.77 0.76
N GLN A 61 -34.87 37.64 1.44
CA GLN A 61 -36.16 38.11 0.99
C GLN A 61 -36.02 39.62 0.78
N THR A 62 -35.49 39.98 -0.38
CA THR A 62 -35.84 41.22 -1.04
C THR A 62 -37.29 41.07 -1.45
N GLU A 63 -38.18 41.22 -0.48
CA GLU A 63 -39.58 41.54 -0.65
C GLU A 63 -39.71 42.96 -1.25
N ALA A 64 -39.14 43.13 -2.45
CA ALA A 64 -39.75 43.95 -3.48
C ALA A 64 -40.82 43.08 -4.17
N GLY A 65 -41.72 42.53 -3.37
CA GLY A 65 -42.88 41.83 -3.88
C GLY A 65 -43.77 42.83 -4.56
N ILE A 66 -43.85 42.77 -5.90
CA ILE A 66 -45.10 43.17 -6.56
C ILE A 66 -46.14 42.22 -5.98
N GLY A 67 -47.04 42.76 -5.17
CA GLY A 67 -47.94 41.95 -4.36
C GLY A 67 -48.69 40.96 -5.24
N THR A 68 -48.63 39.68 -4.90
CA THR A 68 -49.42 38.64 -5.59
C THR A 68 -50.91 39.01 -5.60
N ASN A 69 -51.37 39.72 -4.57
CA ASN A 69 -52.71 40.27 -4.45
C ASN A 69 -53.02 41.36 -5.51
N ASP A 70 -52.05 42.21 -5.89
CA ASP A 70 -52.24 43.25 -6.91
C ASP A 70 -52.31 42.63 -8.32
N VAL A 71 -51.45 41.64 -8.61
CA VAL A 71 -51.44 40.95 -9.91
C VAL A 71 -52.71 40.11 -10.10
N ILE A 72 -53.18 39.41 -9.05
CA ILE A 72 -54.44 38.64 -9.10
C ILE A 72 -55.66 39.57 -9.21
N SER A 73 -55.61 40.76 -8.59
CA SER A 73 -56.67 41.79 -8.72
C SER A 73 -56.75 42.37 -10.13
N LEU A 74 -55.62 42.55 -10.83
CA LEU A 74 -55.55 43.08 -12.19
C LEU A 74 -56.35 42.28 -13.23
N PHE A 75 -56.43 40.94 -13.10
CA PHE A 75 -57.22 40.09 -14.00
C PHE A 75 -58.69 39.91 -13.56
N ALA A 76 -59.05 40.33 -12.34
CA ALA A 76 -60.41 40.15 -11.81
C ALA A 76 -61.46 41.07 -12.47
N SER A 77 -61.03 42.17 -13.09
CA SER A 77 -61.92 43.19 -13.68
C SER A 77 -62.42 42.86 -15.10
N GLU A 78 -61.87 41.84 -15.77
CA GLU A 78 -62.12 41.58 -17.19
C GLU A 78 -62.84 40.23 -17.41
N LYS A 79 -63.96 40.05 -16.72
CA LYS A 79 -64.81 38.83 -16.79
C LYS A 79 -65.79 38.79 -17.97
N GLU A 80 -65.83 39.83 -18.82
CA GLU A 80 -66.72 39.87 -19.98
C GLU A 80 -65.99 39.47 -21.27
N SER A 81 -66.45 38.36 -21.88
CA SER A 81 -66.02 37.72 -23.15
C SER A 81 -64.73 36.89 -23.13
N GLU A 82 -64.86 35.63 -22.72
CA GLU A 82 -63.86 34.56 -22.93
C GLU A 82 -63.47 34.35 -24.40
N ASP A 83 -64.27 34.83 -25.35
CA ASP A 83 -64.09 34.53 -26.76
C ASP A 83 -63.14 35.47 -27.54
N ARG A 84 -62.81 36.64 -26.99
CA ARG A 84 -61.86 37.57 -27.64
C ARG A 84 -60.41 37.06 -27.52
N PRO A 85 -59.58 37.19 -28.58
CA PRO A 85 -58.20 36.67 -28.59
C PRO A 85 -57.31 37.29 -27.49
N VAL A 86 -57.65 38.49 -27.03
CA VAL A 86 -56.97 39.18 -25.92
C VAL A 86 -57.11 38.41 -24.60
N GLY A 87 -58.33 37.99 -24.24
CA GLY A 87 -58.59 37.25 -23.00
C GLY A 87 -57.87 35.88 -22.97
N LYS A 88 -57.82 35.19 -24.12
CA LYS A 88 -57.06 33.95 -24.29
C LYS A 88 -55.55 34.17 -24.07
N THR A 89 -55.01 35.30 -24.53
CA THR A 89 -53.59 35.69 -24.33
C THR A 89 -53.30 36.11 -22.88
N LEU A 90 -54.24 36.79 -22.21
CA LEU A 90 -54.11 37.20 -20.80
C LEU A 90 -54.17 35.99 -19.85
N ALA A 91 -55.07 35.02 -20.10
CA ALA A 91 -55.10 33.76 -19.35
C ALA A 91 -53.82 32.93 -19.53
N GLU A 92 -53.19 33.01 -20.70
CA GLU A 92 -51.89 32.39 -20.96
C GLU A 92 -50.74 33.09 -20.22
N LEU A 93 -50.75 34.43 -20.13
CA LEU A 93 -49.83 35.18 -19.27
C LEU A 93 -50.04 34.83 -17.78
N GLU A 94 -51.29 34.77 -17.32
CA GLU A 94 -51.64 34.41 -15.93
C GLU A 94 -51.12 33.01 -15.58
N LYS A 95 -51.20 32.05 -16.51
CA LYS A 95 -50.60 30.72 -16.36
C LYS A 95 -49.08 30.79 -16.15
N PHE A 96 -48.36 31.60 -16.91
CA PHE A 96 -46.91 31.76 -16.71
C PHE A 96 -46.56 32.50 -15.41
N MET A 97 -47.37 33.48 -14.99
CA MET A 97 -47.20 34.17 -13.70
C MET A 97 -47.42 33.24 -12.48
N LYS A 98 -48.13 32.12 -12.66
CA LYS A 98 -48.30 31.06 -11.64
C LYS A 98 -47.19 29.99 -11.65
N MET A 99 -46.33 29.97 -12.67
CA MET A 99 -45.21 29.04 -12.77
C MET A 99 -43.96 29.59 -12.05
N SER A 100 -43.08 28.71 -11.58
CA SER A 100 -41.78 29.18 -11.10
C SER A 100 -40.92 29.61 -12.30
N LEU A 101 -40.15 30.69 -12.11
CA LEU A 101 -39.24 31.19 -13.14
C LEU A 101 -38.22 30.14 -13.59
N LYS A 102 -37.83 29.22 -12.70
CA LYS A 102 -36.99 28.06 -13.01
C LYS A 102 -37.64 27.16 -14.05
N ASP A 103 -38.92 26.82 -13.87
CA ASP A 103 -39.61 25.87 -14.75
C ASP A 103 -39.84 26.47 -16.14
N VAL A 104 -40.26 27.74 -16.21
CA VAL A 104 -40.42 28.48 -17.47
C VAL A 104 -39.10 28.57 -18.25
N ILE A 105 -37.99 28.86 -17.58
CA ILE A 105 -36.66 28.99 -18.22
C ILE A 105 -36.06 27.62 -18.58
N SER A 106 -36.42 26.54 -17.86
CA SER A 106 -35.94 25.18 -18.15
C SER A 106 -36.53 24.60 -19.45
N SER A 107 -37.63 25.17 -19.94
CA SER A 107 -38.30 24.78 -21.18
C SER A 107 -38.12 25.86 -22.24
N GLU A 108 -37.41 25.54 -23.33
CA GLU A 108 -37.26 26.44 -24.49
C GLU A 108 -38.63 26.84 -25.06
N THR A 109 -39.57 25.89 -25.08
CA THR A 109 -40.96 26.08 -25.54
C THR A 109 -41.70 27.10 -24.67
N ASP A 110 -41.64 26.97 -23.35
CA ASP A 110 -42.34 27.88 -22.44
C ASP A 110 -41.68 29.26 -22.37
N THR A 111 -40.35 29.32 -22.49
CA THR A 111 -39.59 30.57 -22.65
C THR A 111 -40.02 31.34 -23.90
N LEU A 112 -40.08 30.67 -25.06
CA LEU A 112 -40.52 31.27 -26.33
C LEU A 112 -41.99 31.67 -26.28
N ARG A 113 -42.84 30.87 -25.63
CA ARG A 113 -44.28 31.11 -25.50
C ARG A 113 -44.58 32.29 -24.59
N LEU A 114 -43.94 32.40 -23.43
CA LEU A 114 -44.04 33.59 -22.57
C LEU A 114 -43.55 34.85 -23.29
N TRP A 115 -42.40 34.79 -23.97
CA TRP A 115 -41.89 35.94 -24.73
C TRP A 115 -42.85 36.37 -25.85
N SER A 116 -43.43 35.40 -26.56
CA SER A 116 -44.46 35.67 -27.58
C SER A 116 -45.73 36.28 -26.99
N THR A 117 -46.18 35.79 -25.83
CA THR A 117 -47.34 36.31 -25.09
C THR A 117 -47.13 37.77 -24.68
N LEU A 118 -45.97 38.07 -24.07
CA LEU A 118 -45.60 39.44 -23.68
C LEU A 118 -45.47 40.38 -24.90
N ASN A 119 -44.83 39.91 -25.97
CA ASN A 119 -44.65 40.70 -27.19
C ASN A 119 -45.98 40.96 -27.91
N LEU A 120 -46.90 40.01 -27.90
CA LEU A 120 -48.25 40.21 -28.45
C LEU A 120 -49.01 41.25 -27.62
N LEU A 121 -48.98 41.12 -26.29
CA LEU A 121 -49.65 42.03 -25.35
C LEU A 121 -49.11 43.47 -25.36
N SER A 122 -47.80 43.66 -25.53
CA SER A 122 -47.16 44.99 -25.65
C SER A 122 -47.58 45.73 -26.93
N ASN A 123 -47.77 44.99 -28.04
CA ASN A 123 -48.06 45.55 -29.36
C ASN A 123 -49.56 45.63 -29.71
N LEU A 124 -50.46 45.39 -28.76
CA LEU A 124 -51.92 45.32 -28.97
C LEU A 124 -52.52 46.66 -29.49
N PRO A 125 -53.16 46.71 -30.68
CA PRO A 125 -53.85 47.90 -31.19
C PRO A 125 -55.36 47.63 -31.32
N PHE A 126 -56.03 47.32 -30.21
CA PHE A 126 -57.43 46.89 -30.24
C PHE A 126 -58.37 48.04 -29.91
N LYS A 127 -59.26 48.36 -30.86
CA LYS A 127 -60.28 49.42 -30.74
C LYS A 127 -61.30 49.19 -29.61
N ASP A 128 -61.40 47.95 -29.12
CA ASP A 128 -62.50 47.48 -28.27
C ASP A 128 -62.04 46.97 -26.88
N VAL A 129 -60.74 47.08 -26.55
CA VAL A 129 -60.17 46.73 -25.24
C VAL A 129 -59.03 47.69 -24.91
N ILE A 130 -59.21 48.52 -23.89
CA ILE A 130 -58.17 49.42 -23.37
C ILE A 130 -57.50 48.72 -22.18
N LEU A 131 -56.31 48.13 -22.41
CA LEU A 131 -55.45 47.68 -21.32
C LEU A 131 -55.12 48.87 -20.41
N SER A 132 -55.13 48.69 -19.10
CA SER A 132 -54.75 49.77 -18.18
C SER A 132 -53.28 50.16 -18.37
N ASP A 133 -52.96 51.45 -18.27
CA ASP A 133 -51.60 51.96 -18.41
C ASP A 133 -50.62 51.28 -17.42
N GLY A 134 -51.11 50.91 -16.24
CA GLY A 134 -50.36 50.14 -15.25
C GLY A 134 -50.00 48.73 -15.74
N LEU A 135 -50.97 47.98 -16.28
CA LEU A 135 -50.73 46.63 -16.81
C LEU A 135 -49.81 46.67 -18.03
N LYS A 136 -50.02 47.65 -18.93
CA LYS A 136 -49.14 47.87 -20.09
C LYS A 136 -47.70 48.14 -19.65
N ARG A 137 -47.48 49.05 -18.69
CA ARG A 137 -46.14 49.33 -18.14
C ARG A 137 -45.49 48.09 -17.53
N ILE A 138 -46.26 47.21 -16.89
CA ILE A 138 -45.75 45.93 -16.34
C ILE A 138 -45.30 45.01 -17.48
N ILE A 139 -46.13 44.83 -18.52
CA ILE A 139 -45.81 43.99 -19.68
C ILE A 139 -44.56 44.50 -20.41
N ASP A 140 -44.47 45.81 -20.66
CA ASP A 140 -43.31 46.44 -21.32
C ASP A 140 -42.03 46.26 -20.50
N THR A 141 -42.11 46.45 -19.17
CA THR A 141 -41.00 46.19 -18.23
C THR A 141 -40.58 44.72 -18.26
N MET A 142 -41.53 43.79 -18.23
CA MET A 142 -41.24 42.35 -18.32
C MET A 142 -40.55 42.01 -19.64
N LEU A 143 -41.06 42.51 -20.78
CA LEU A 143 -40.50 42.28 -22.11
C LEU A 143 -39.07 42.83 -22.22
N GLN A 144 -38.79 44.00 -21.63
CA GLN A 144 -37.47 44.62 -21.59
C GLN A 144 -36.45 43.81 -20.78
N HIS A 145 -36.83 43.31 -19.60
CA HIS A 145 -35.89 42.64 -18.69
C HIS A 145 -35.77 41.13 -18.88
N PHE A 146 -36.80 40.46 -19.42
CA PHE A 146 -36.84 39.00 -19.60
C PHE A 146 -35.62 38.42 -20.33
N PRO A 147 -35.09 38.99 -21.45
CA PRO A 147 -33.91 38.44 -22.12
C PRO A 147 -32.64 38.46 -21.24
N THR A 148 -32.51 39.45 -20.36
CA THR A 148 -31.37 39.57 -19.43
C THR A 148 -31.52 38.59 -18.28
N ILE A 149 -32.73 38.44 -17.72
CA ILE A 149 -33.04 37.44 -16.69
C ILE A 149 -32.77 36.02 -17.21
N LEU A 150 -33.26 35.71 -18.42
CA LEU A 150 -33.05 34.44 -19.11
C LEU A 150 -31.57 34.12 -19.29
N ARG A 151 -30.77 35.09 -19.76
CA ARG A 151 -29.31 34.95 -19.93
C ARG A 151 -28.64 34.62 -18.59
N SER A 152 -28.95 35.37 -17.53
CA SER A 152 -28.38 35.17 -16.20
C SER A 152 -28.73 33.79 -15.61
N PHE A 153 -29.97 33.32 -15.76
CA PHE A 153 -30.36 31.98 -15.32
C PHE A 153 -29.65 30.87 -16.13
N LYS A 154 -29.65 30.94 -17.47
CA LYS A 154 -28.92 29.96 -18.31
C LYS A 154 -27.42 29.93 -17.96
N GLN A 155 -26.81 31.09 -17.67
CA GLN A 155 -25.42 31.16 -17.20
C GLN A 155 -25.24 30.54 -15.80
N GLY A 156 -26.15 30.81 -14.86
CA GLY A 156 -26.15 30.23 -13.52
C GLY A 156 -26.16 28.70 -13.54
N PHE A 157 -27.11 28.09 -14.27
CA PHE A 157 -27.18 26.63 -14.43
C PHE A 157 -25.90 26.05 -15.04
N ALA A 158 -25.34 26.69 -16.07
CA ALA A 158 -24.08 26.27 -16.68
C ALA A 158 -22.88 26.37 -15.73
N THR A 159 -22.88 27.31 -14.77
CA THR A 159 -21.86 27.36 -13.71
C THR A 159 -22.06 26.30 -12.64
N THR A 160 -23.30 25.98 -12.25
CA THR A 160 -23.60 24.94 -11.25
C THR A 160 -23.25 23.53 -11.77
N ASP A 161 -23.55 23.22 -13.03
CA ASP A 161 -23.14 21.96 -13.67
C ASP A 161 -21.61 21.79 -13.69
N LYS A 162 -20.87 22.85 -14.04
CA LYS A 162 -19.39 22.86 -13.98
C LYS A 162 -18.86 22.69 -12.56
N LEU A 163 -19.51 23.29 -11.57
CA LEU A 163 -19.12 23.17 -10.16
C LEU A 163 -19.29 21.74 -9.65
N GLY A 164 -20.45 21.10 -9.93
CA GLY A 164 -20.68 19.70 -9.54
C GLY A 164 -19.71 18.72 -10.20
N LYS A 165 -19.33 18.95 -11.46
CA LYS A 165 -18.28 18.18 -12.16
C LYS A 165 -16.90 18.37 -11.53
N LEU A 166 -16.57 19.59 -11.11
CA LEU A 166 -15.31 19.91 -10.43
C LEU A 166 -15.25 19.26 -9.04
N GLU A 167 -16.35 19.29 -8.28
CA GLU A 167 -16.48 18.66 -6.97
C GLU A 167 -16.35 17.13 -7.07
N ALA A 168 -17.01 16.49 -8.04
CA ALA A 168 -16.87 15.05 -8.28
C ALA A 168 -15.41 14.66 -8.60
N CYS A 169 -14.75 15.43 -9.49
CA CYS A 169 -13.33 15.24 -9.83
C CYS A 169 -12.42 15.44 -8.61
N GLN A 170 -12.66 16.47 -7.78
CA GLN A 170 -11.90 16.71 -6.56
C GLN A 170 -12.05 15.54 -5.57
N ASN A 171 -13.25 14.99 -5.40
CA ASN A 171 -13.50 13.86 -4.53
C ASN A 171 -12.80 12.59 -5.03
N GLU A 172 -12.88 12.28 -6.33
CA GLU A 172 -12.16 11.15 -6.94
C GLU A 172 -10.64 11.25 -6.76
N VAL A 173 -10.06 12.44 -6.99
CA VAL A 173 -8.63 12.70 -6.78
C VAL A 173 -8.25 12.56 -5.30
N ALA A 174 -9.07 13.08 -4.38
CA ALA A 174 -8.83 12.96 -2.94
C ALA A 174 -8.84 11.50 -2.47
N THR A 175 -9.86 10.71 -2.85
CA THR A 175 -9.92 9.28 -2.53
C THR A 175 -8.74 8.51 -3.13
N THR A 176 -8.37 8.80 -4.38
CA THR A 176 -7.21 8.18 -5.05
C THR A 176 -5.89 8.50 -4.33
N LEU A 177 -5.70 9.74 -3.90
CA LEU A 177 -4.50 10.14 -3.14
C LEU A 177 -4.43 9.47 -1.78
N VAL A 178 -5.55 9.41 -1.03
CA VAL A 178 -5.61 8.71 0.26
C VAL A 178 -5.28 7.22 0.10
N SER A 179 -5.82 6.57 -0.94
CA SER A 179 -5.50 5.17 -1.24
C SER A 179 -4.00 4.96 -1.51
N LYS A 180 -3.39 5.82 -2.34
CA LYS A 180 -1.95 5.74 -2.67
C LYS A 180 -1.04 6.02 -1.47
N ILE A 181 -1.45 6.92 -0.58
CA ILE A 181 -0.71 7.20 0.66
C ILE A 181 -0.73 5.97 1.58
N SER A 182 -1.91 5.36 1.78
CA SER A 182 -2.04 4.15 2.61
C SER A 182 -1.28 2.96 2.01
N GLU A 183 -1.29 2.80 0.69
CA GLU A 183 -0.52 1.78 -0.02
C GLU A 183 0.99 1.97 0.19
N ALA A 184 1.50 3.20 0.02
CA ALA A 184 2.91 3.52 0.25
C ALA A 184 3.34 3.33 1.73
N GLU A 185 2.48 3.68 2.67
CA GLU A 185 2.70 3.48 4.11
C GLU A 185 2.77 1.97 4.46
N ASN A 186 1.90 1.14 3.87
CA ASN A 186 1.96 -0.31 4.02
C ASN A 186 3.27 -0.90 3.49
N PHE A 187 3.72 -0.50 2.30
CA PHE A 187 5.02 -0.93 1.76
C PHE A 187 6.20 -0.54 2.65
N TYR A 188 6.18 0.68 3.21
CA TYR A 188 7.22 1.15 4.13
C TYR A 188 7.25 0.33 5.43
N ASN A 189 6.08 0.08 6.02
CA ASN A 189 5.96 -0.71 7.25
C ASN A 189 6.38 -2.18 7.03
N GLU A 190 6.02 -2.78 5.89
CA GLU A 190 6.47 -4.12 5.51
C GLU A 190 8.00 -4.18 5.30
N ALA A 191 8.58 -3.17 4.66
CA ALA A 191 10.02 -3.07 4.47
C ALA A 191 10.78 -2.97 5.81
N GLN A 192 10.31 -2.13 6.75
CA GLN A 192 10.89 -2.06 8.09
C GLN A 192 10.80 -3.39 8.85
N LEU A 193 9.65 -4.07 8.79
CA LEU A 193 9.47 -5.37 9.45
C LEU A 193 10.45 -6.41 8.87
N LYS A 194 10.58 -6.49 7.54
CA LYS A 194 11.55 -7.36 6.87
C LYS A 194 12.98 -7.01 7.25
N GLU A 195 13.34 -5.73 7.34
CA GLU A 195 14.67 -5.28 7.77
C GLU A 195 14.99 -5.76 9.20
N VAL A 196 14.06 -5.61 10.15
CA VAL A 196 14.24 -6.08 11.53
C VAL A 196 14.40 -7.60 11.60
N VAL A 197 13.56 -8.36 10.88
CA VAL A 197 13.63 -9.82 10.82
C VAL A 197 14.96 -10.29 10.22
N LEU A 198 15.41 -9.68 9.11
CA LEU A 198 16.69 -10.03 8.48
C LEU A 198 17.88 -9.69 9.37
N LYS A 199 17.87 -8.53 10.06
CA LYS A 199 18.92 -8.18 11.04
C LYS A 199 19.02 -9.21 12.17
N GLU A 200 17.90 -9.73 12.66
CA GLU A 200 17.92 -10.75 13.71
C GLU A 200 18.40 -12.11 13.20
N GLN A 201 17.97 -12.52 12.00
CA GLN A 201 18.50 -13.73 11.35
C GLN A 201 20.01 -13.66 11.12
N ILE A 202 20.54 -12.50 10.70
CA ILE A 202 21.98 -12.29 10.53
C ILE A 202 22.72 -12.52 11.85
N LYS A 203 22.28 -11.93 12.96
CA LYS A 203 22.91 -12.16 14.29
C LYS A 203 22.92 -13.63 14.69
N VAL A 204 21.81 -14.35 14.46
CA VAL A 204 21.70 -15.79 14.79
C VAL A 204 22.70 -16.60 13.94
N CYS A 205 22.82 -16.30 12.65
CA CYS A 205 23.80 -16.92 11.76
C CYS A 205 25.24 -16.60 12.17
N GLU A 206 25.56 -15.35 12.53
CA GLU A 206 26.88 -14.93 13.02
C GLU A 206 27.26 -15.65 14.32
N ALA A 207 26.32 -15.78 15.26
CA ALA A 207 26.52 -16.51 16.51
C ALA A 207 26.77 -18.02 16.25
N ALA A 208 26.00 -18.63 15.34
CA ALA A 208 26.20 -20.02 14.93
C ALA A 208 27.56 -20.25 14.26
N LEU A 209 27.97 -19.37 13.36
CA LEU A 209 29.30 -19.40 12.72
C LEU A 209 30.43 -19.24 13.74
N SER A 210 30.30 -18.31 14.69
CA SER A 210 31.28 -18.13 15.78
C SER A 210 31.42 -19.37 16.66
N SER A 211 30.31 -20.07 16.94
CA SER A 211 30.30 -21.33 17.68
C SER A 211 30.99 -22.45 16.90
N LEU A 212 30.64 -22.61 15.62
CA LEU A 212 31.22 -23.63 14.73
C LEU A 212 32.73 -23.43 14.53
N GLU A 213 33.19 -22.19 14.37
CA GLU A 213 34.61 -21.85 14.23
C GLU A 213 35.41 -22.23 15.49
N LYS A 214 34.84 -22.01 16.69
CA LYS A 214 35.47 -22.41 17.96
C LYS A 214 35.59 -23.93 18.08
N GLU A 215 34.53 -24.68 17.80
CA GLU A 215 34.58 -26.15 17.85
C GLU A 215 35.52 -26.72 16.78
N LYS A 216 35.53 -26.17 15.55
CA LYS A 216 36.50 -26.54 14.50
C LYS A 216 37.94 -26.38 15.00
N ASN A 217 38.28 -25.23 15.58
CA ASN A 217 39.63 -24.95 16.05
C ASN A 217 40.03 -25.83 17.26
N LYS A 218 39.08 -26.13 18.15
CA LYS A 218 39.27 -27.12 19.22
C LYS A 218 39.55 -28.52 18.65
N ARG A 219 38.78 -29.00 17.67
CA ARG A 219 38.99 -30.30 17.01
C ARG A 219 40.33 -30.40 16.29
N ILE A 220 40.78 -29.31 15.68
CA ILE A 220 42.13 -29.23 15.08
C ILE A 220 43.20 -29.38 16.16
N ALA A 221 43.08 -28.67 17.28
CA ALA A 221 44.03 -28.78 18.39
C ALA A 221 44.07 -30.19 19.02
N GLU A 222 42.90 -30.80 19.26
CA GLU A 222 42.77 -32.20 19.72
C GLU A 222 43.44 -33.17 18.75
N THR A 223 43.18 -33.04 17.44
CA THR A 223 43.76 -33.89 16.39
C THR A 223 45.29 -33.78 16.33
N ILE A 224 45.83 -32.56 16.46
CA ILE A 224 47.29 -32.34 16.54
C ILE A 224 47.87 -32.99 17.80
N GLY A 225 47.17 -32.90 18.94
CA GLY A 225 47.53 -33.58 20.19
C GLY A 225 47.63 -35.09 20.03
N TYR A 226 46.56 -35.73 19.55
CA TYR A 226 46.53 -37.18 19.33
C TYR A 226 47.59 -37.66 18.33
N LYS A 227 47.85 -36.88 17.27
CA LYS A 227 48.91 -37.21 16.30
C LYS A 227 50.30 -37.25 16.96
N LYS A 228 50.58 -36.29 17.85
CA LYS A 228 51.85 -36.22 18.60
C LYS A 228 51.97 -37.35 19.62
N GLU A 229 50.89 -37.67 20.32
CA GLU A 229 50.84 -38.79 21.26
C GLU A 229 51.09 -40.13 20.56
N LEU A 230 50.44 -40.36 19.41
CA LEU A 230 50.66 -41.54 18.57
C LEU A 230 52.11 -41.64 18.07
N GLU A 231 52.73 -40.52 17.69
CA GLU A 231 54.13 -40.48 17.28
C GLU A 231 55.08 -40.88 18.42
N ASN A 232 54.80 -40.44 19.65
CA ASN A 232 55.57 -40.85 20.82
C ASN A 232 55.40 -42.36 21.11
N VAL A 233 54.17 -42.87 21.12
CA VAL A 233 53.90 -44.31 21.31
C VAL A 233 54.58 -45.18 20.25
N MET A 234 54.68 -44.71 19.00
CA MET A 234 55.44 -45.41 17.95
C MET A 234 56.95 -45.41 18.21
N LYS A 235 57.52 -44.33 18.75
CA LYS A 235 58.94 -44.27 19.16
C LYS A 235 59.22 -45.20 20.33
N ASP A 236 58.39 -45.15 21.37
CA ASP A 236 58.52 -46.00 22.56
C ASP A 236 58.40 -47.49 22.19
N ARG A 237 57.46 -47.85 21.32
CA ARG A 237 57.33 -49.20 20.77
C ARG A 237 58.55 -49.64 19.97
N SER A 238 59.13 -48.74 19.17
CA SER A 238 60.33 -49.03 18.37
C SER A 238 61.54 -49.26 19.28
N GLN A 239 61.70 -48.44 20.32
CA GLN A 239 62.74 -48.59 21.34
C GLN A 239 62.59 -49.91 22.11
N MET A 240 61.38 -50.24 22.57
CA MET A 240 61.09 -51.50 23.26
C MET A 240 61.42 -52.73 22.39
N LEU A 241 61.16 -52.68 21.09
CA LEU A 241 61.51 -53.77 20.16
C LEU A 241 63.03 -53.89 19.95
N GLU A 242 63.75 -52.77 19.95
CA GLU A 242 65.21 -52.76 19.87
C GLU A 242 65.86 -53.33 21.14
N ASP A 243 65.37 -52.92 22.31
CA ASP A 243 65.88 -53.42 23.60
C ASP A 243 65.54 -54.89 23.82
N LYS A 244 64.36 -55.34 23.37
CA LYS A 244 64.03 -56.76 23.29
C LYS A 244 65.06 -57.54 22.45
N ARG A 245 65.43 -57.03 21.26
CA ARG A 245 66.41 -57.71 20.39
C ARG A 245 67.78 -57.82 21.05
N LYS A 246 68.22 -56.78 21.78
CA LYS A 246 69.48 -56.82 22.55
C LYS A 246 69.44 -57.89 23.63
N VAL A 247 68.36 -57.97 24.42
CA VAL A 247 68.18 -58.99 25.46
C VAL A 247 68.15 -60.40 24.87
N GLU A 248 67.49 -60.60 23.72
CA GLU A 248 67.49 -61.90 23.01
C GLU A 248 68.92 -62.28 22.53
N GLN A 249 69.70 -61.32 22.04
CA GLN A 249 71.10 -61.55 21.66
C GLN A 249 72.01 -61.85 22.86
N GLU A 250 71.91 -61.08 23.96
CA GLU A 250 72.67 -61.32 25.19
C GLU A 250 72.35 -62.69 25.79
N LEU A 251 71.08 -63.09 25.78
CA LEU A 251 70.66 -64.42 26.24
C LEU A 251 71.24 -65.54 25.36
N PHE A 252 71.26 -65.35 24.04
CA PHE A 252 71.89 -66.30 23.10
C PHE A 252 73.41 -66.41 23.35
N ASP A 253 74.11 -65.29 23.50
CA ASP A 253 75.55 -65.24 23.80
C ASP A 253 75.89 -65.95 25.12
N VAL A 254 75.07 -65.76 26.16
CA VAL A 254 75.23 -66.45 27.46
C VAL A 254 74.97 -67.96 27.32
N ALA A 255 73.90 -68.36 26.63
CA ALA A 255 73.60 -69.77 26.40
C ALA A 255 74.70 -70.48 25.60
N TYR A 256 75.25 -69.82 24.58
CA TYR A 256 76.36 -70.32 23.78
C TYR A 256 77.65 -70.50 24.62
N LYS A 257 78.03 -69.48 25.41
CA LYS A 257 79.18 -69.57 26.33
C LYS A 257 79.01 -70.68 27.35
N TRP A 258 77.81 -70.85 27.90
CA TRP A 258 77.49 -71.94 28.84
C TRP A 258 77.60 -73.31 28.18
N SER A 259 77.06 -73.49 26.97
CA SER A 259 77.15 -74.74 26.22
C SER A 259 78.61 -75.13 25.90
N ASN A 260 79.46 -74.16 25.55
CA ASN A 260 80.89 -74.39 25.34
C ASN A 260 81.59 -74.80 26.65
N LEU A 261 81.32 -74.11 27.76
CA LEU A 261 81.89 -74.45 29.07
C LEU A 261 81.49 -75.85 29.55
N CYS A 262 80.22 -76.24 29.36
CA CYS A 262 79.76 -77.61 29.62
C CYS A 262 80.52 -78.62 28.76
N SER A 263 80.65 -78.36 27.45
CA SER A 263 81.36 -79.26 26.53
C SER A 263 82.84 -79.42 26.91
N GLU A 264 83.52 -78.32 27.27
CA GLU A 264 84.91 -78.33 27.74
C GLU A 264 85.07 -79.08 29.06
N TYR A 265 84.14 -78.87 30.01
CA TYR A 265 84.11 -79.64 31.26
C TYR A 265 83.94 -81.14 31.01
N GLU A 266 83.06 -81.54 30.10
CA GLU A 266 82.86 -82.95 29.75
C GLU A 266 84.07 -83.57 29.06
N LEU A 267 84.71 -82.84 28.13
CA LEU A 267 85.96 -83.27 27.49
C LEU A 267 87.08 -83.46 28.53
N ASN A 268 87.26 -82.49 29.44
CA ASN A 268 88.26 -82.57 30.51
C ASN A 268 87.96 -83.71 31.50
N ARG A 269 86.68 -83.96 31.83
CA ARG A 269 86.25 -85.10 32.66
C ARG A 269 86.59 -86.43 31.98
N MET A 270 86.32 -86.55 30.68
CA MET A 270 86.68 -87.75 29.91
C MET A 270 88.20 -87.94 29.81
N ALA A 271 88.98 -86.86 29.64
CA ALA A 271 90.43 -86.94 29.64
C ALA A 271 90.99 -87.43 30.99
N ALA A 272 90.51 -86.88 32.11
CA ALA A 272 90.96 -87.25 33.46
C ALA A 272 90.65 -88.72 33.84
N ILE A 273 89.59 -89.31 33.28
CA ILE A 273 89.23 -90.73 33.48
C ILE A 273 90.10 -91.69 32.63
N ASN A 274 90.72 -91.19 31.56
CA ASN A 274 91.53 -91.99 30.62
C ASN A 274 93.05 -91.87 30.86
N ILE A 275 93.49 -91.33 32.01
CA ILE A 275 94.89 -91.39 32.45
C ILE A 275 95.12 -92.73 33.17
N PRO A 276 96.08 -93.57 32.73
CA PRO A 276 96.35 -94.88 33.33
C PRO A 276 97.06 -94.82 34.69
#